data_AF-A0A6B3FUB8-F1
#
_entry.id   AF-A0A6B3FUB8-F1
#
_cell.length_a   1.000
_cell.length_b   1.000
_cell.length_c   1.000
_cell.angle_alpha   90.00
_cell.angle_beta   90.00
_cell.angle_gamma   90.00
#
_symmetry.space_group_name_H-M   'P 1'
#
loop_
_entity.id
_entity.type
_entity.pdbx_description
1 polymer ?
#
loop_
_entity_poly.entity_id
_entity_poly.type
_entity_poly.pdbx_seq_one_letter_code
_entity_poly.pdbx_strand_id
1 'polypeptide(L)'
;QRFWFMWDDIVRGAVGAVVLADTRRLGDCFPALDYFESCGLPYVVAVNHFDGSERFEPGDVREALTIPAHVPVMIMDARRRISVV
;
A
#
# COMPACT_ATOMS: atom_id res chain seq x y z
N GLN A 1 -13.39 -9.61 3.99
CA GLN A 1 -13.72 -8.52 4.94
C GLN A 1 -13.90 -9.09 6.36
N ARG A 2 -12.84 -9.59 7.01
CA ARG A 2 -12.94 -10.28 8.32
C ARG A 2 -12.08 -9.66 9.44
N PHE A 3 -11.29 -8.63 9.15
CA PHE A 3 -10.29 -8.10 10.10
C PHE A 3 -10.36 -6.59 10.35
N TRP A 4 -11.35 -5.91 9.79
CA TRP A 4 -11.54 -4.45 9.89
C TRP A 4 -11.59 -3.92 11.32
N PHE A 5 -12.20 -4.68 12.24
CA PHE A 5 -12.32 -4.30 13.65
C PHE A 5 -10.97 -4.17 14.37
N MET A 6 -9.90 -4.83 13.89
CA MET A 6 -8.59 -4.81 14.54
C MET A 6 -7.75 -3.57 14.17
N TRP A 7 -8.20 -2.79 13.18
CA TRP A 7 -7.36 -1.74 12.61
C TRP A 7 -7.20 -0.55 13.58
N ASP A 8 -8.26 -0.24 14.32
CA ASP A 8 -8.22 0.82 15.35
C ASP A 8 -7.23 0.48 16.47
N ASP A 9 -7.12 -0.79 16.85
CA ASP A 9 -6.14 -1.25 17.83
C ASP A 9 -4.70 -1.24 17.27
N ILE A 10 -4.52 -1.50 15.96
CA ILE A 10 -3.19 -1.52 15.32
C ILE A 10 -2.65 -0.10 15.09
N VAL A 11 -3.51 0.84 14.72
CA VAL A 11 -3.11 2.23 14.47
C VAL A 11 -2.78 2.97 15.77
N ARG A 12 -3.32 2.52 16.90
CA ARG A 12 -3.09 3.18 18.18
C ARG A 12 -1.60 3.10 18.59
N GLY A 13 -0.91 4.23 18.45
CA GLY A 13 0.53 4.36 18.76
C GLY A 13 1.45 4.06 17.57
N ALA A 14 0.92 3.78 16.39
CA ALA A 14 1.71 3.67 15.17
C ALA A 14 2.22 5.04 14.72
N VAL A 15 3.47 5.08 14.24
CA VAL A 15 4.06 6.29 13.62
C VAL A 15 3.65 6.41 12.15
N GLY A 16 3.32 5.28 11.52
CA GLY A 16 2.87 5.21 10.14
C GLY A 16 2.51 3.79 9.73
N ALA A 17 2.03 3.63 8.50
CA ALA A 17 1.65 2.34 7.92
C ALA A 17 2.35 2.08 6.56
N VAL A 18 2.45 0.79 6.22
CA VAL A 18 2.87 0.34 4.89
C VAL A 18 1.72 -0.46 4.29
N VAL A 19 1.20 -0.02 3.15
CA VAL A 19 0.18 -0.74 2.38
C VAL A 19 0.89 -1.54 1.30
N LEU A 20 0.92 -2.86 1.44
CA LEU A 20 1.47 -3.76 0.42
C LEU A 20 0.38 -4.12 -0.59
N ALA A 21 0.42 -3.52 -1.77
CA ALA A 21 -0.56 -3.72 -2.83
C ALA A 21 -0.11 -4.80 -3.82
N ASP A 22 -0.99 -5.76 -4.15
CA ASP A 22 -0.73 -6.77 -5.19
C ASP A 22 -1.28 -6.29 -6.53
N THR A 23 -0.43 -6.17 -7.56
CA THR A 23 -0.83 -5.70 -8.90
C THR A 23 -1.90 -6.56 -9.55
N ARG A 24 -2.01 -7.84 -9.16
CA ARG A 24 -3.02 -8.78 -9.67
C ARG A 24 -4.39 -8.55 -9.05
N ARG A 25 -4.46 -7.84 -7.92
CA ARG A 25 -5.66 -7.63 -7.11
C ARG A 25 -5.68 -6.22 -6.52
N LEU A 26 -5.36 -5.21 -7.35
CA LEU A 26 -5.29 -3.80 -6.92
C LEU A 26 -6.57 -3.34 -6.20
N GLY A 27 -7.74 -3.77 -6.68
CA GLY A 27 -9.03 -3.42 -6.08
C GLY A 27 -9.21 -3.84 -4.61
N ASP A 28 -8.46 -4.82 -4.13
CA ASP A 28 -8.52 -5.24 -2.72
C ASP A 28 -7.78 -4.25 -1.80
N CYS A 29 -7.04 -3.29 -2.37
CA CYS A 29 -6.21 -2.32 -1.62
C CYS A 29 -6.96 -1.04 -1.26
N PHE A 30 -7.99 -0.64 -2.04
CA PHE A 30 -8.80 0.56 -1.75
C PHE A 30 -9.24 0.67 -0.30
N PRO A 31 -9.77 -0.40 0.31
CA PRO A 31 -10.31 -0.26 1.65
C PRO A 31 -9.20 0.01 2.70
N ALA A 32 -7.97 -0.44 2.42
CA ALA A 32 -6.82 -0.13 3.25
C ALA A 32 -6.39 1.35 3.15
N LEU A 33 -6.35 1.85 1.92
CA LEU A 33 -5.96 3.22 1.61
C LEU A 33 -6.94 4.22 2.23
N ASP A 34 -8.24 4.01 2.02
CA ASP A 34 -9.31 4.85 2.56
C ASP A 34 -9.24 4.95 4.08
N TYR A 35 -8.96 3.81 4.76
CA TYR A 35 -8.85 3.79 6.21
C TYR A 35 -7.68 4.65 6.70
N PHE A 36 -6.46 4.43 6.21
CA PHE A 36 -5.28 5.18 6.69
C PHE A 36 -5.37 6.67 6.36
N GLU A 37 -5.96 7.01 5.21
CA GLU A 37 -6.27 8.39 4.86
C GLU A 37 -7.27 9.01 5.87
N SER A 38 -8.36 8.29 6.20
CA SER A 38 -9.35 8.77 7.17
C SER A 38 -8.80 8.92 8.59
N CYS A 39 -7.82 8.09 8.97
CA CYS A 39 -7.16 8.15 10.28
C CYS A 39 -6.08 9.24 10.37
N GLY A 40 -5.71 9.88 9.25
CA GLY A 40 -4.62 10.87 9.21
C GLY A 40 -3.25 10.28 9.55
N LEU A 41 -3.09 8.96 9.46
CA LEU A 41 -1.84 8.27 9.76
C LEU A 41 -0.93 8.34 8.52
N PRO A 42 0.32 8.80 8.62
CA PRO A 42 1.25 8.76 7.50
C PRO A 42 1.42 7.34 6.97
N TYR A 43 1.35 7.15 5.66
CA TYR A 43 1.52 5.83 5.07
C TYR A 43 2.29 5.89 3.74
N VAL A 44 2.83 4.73 3.36
CA VAL A 44 3.47 4.51 2.06
C VAL A 44 2.82 3.31 1.37
N VAL A 45 2.77 3.34 0.05
CA VAL A 45 2.25 2.23 -0.75
C VAL A 45 3.40 1.50 -1.42
N ALA A 46 3.60 0.24 -1.02
CA ALA A 46 4.54 -0.68 -1.66
C ALA A 46 3.76 -1.57 -2.62
N VAL A 47 3.98 -1.41 -3.91
CA VAL A 47 3.35 -2.20 -4.95
C VAL A 47 4.21 -3.42 -5.19
N ASN A 48 3.68 -4.56 -4.79
CA ASN A 48 4.34 -5.84 -4.91
C ASN A 48 4.22 -6.38 -6.33
N HIS A 49 5.34 -6.43 -7.02
CA HIS A 49 5.49 -6.95 -8.38
C HIS A 49 6.21 -8.30 -8.31
N PHE A 50 5.55 -9.35 -8.80
CA PHE A 50 6.11 -10.69 -8.88
C PHE A 50 6.47 -11.05 -10.33
N ASP A 51 7.38 -12.00 -10.52
CA ASP A 51 7.69 -12.54 -11.84
C ASP A 51 6.41 -13.05 -12.53
N GLY A 52 6.18 -12.57 -13.76
CA GLY A 52 4.99 -12.91 -14.55
C GLY A 52 3.76 -12.02 -14.30
N SER A 53 3.83 -11.06 -13.39
CA SER A 53 2.81 -9.99 -13.30
C SER A 53 3.12 -8.84 -14.27
N GLU A 54 2.08 -8.18 -14.76
CA GLU A 54 2.22 -6.99 -15.59
C GLU A 54 2.98 -5.90 -14.83
N ARG A 55 3.93 -5.25 -15.51
CA ARG A 55 4.73 -4.17 -14.94
C ARG A 55 3.96 -2.87 -15.10
N PHE A 56 3.79 -2.16 -14.00
CA PHE A 56 3.18 -0.85 -13.95
C PHE A 56 4.20 0.15 -13.43
N GLU A 57 4.22 1.34 -14.01
CA GLU A 57 5.00 2.44 -13.45
C GLU A 57 4.29 2.96 -12.18
N PRO A 58 5.03 3.57 -11.22
CA PRO A 58 4.43 4.15 -10.03
C PRO A 58 3.29 5.15 -10.33
N GLY A 59 3.37 5.85 -11.46
CA GLY A 59 2.33 6.77 -11.94
C GLY A 59 1.02 6.07 -12.28
N ASP A 60 1.09 4.95 -12.99
CA ASP A 60 -0.09 4.17 -13.39
C ASP A 60 -0.79 3.60 -12.16
N VAL A 61 -0.03 3.09 -11.20
CA VAL A 61 -0.59 2.55 -9.96
C VAL A 61 -1.22 3.65 -9.12
N ARG A 62 -0.56 4.81 -9.06
CA ARG A 62 -1.11 5.99 -8.38
C ARG A 62 -2.46 6.39 -8.95
N GLU A 63 -2.56 6.47 -10.26
CA GLU A 63 -3.81 6.81 -10.94
C GLU A 63 -4.88 5.73 -10.69
N ALA A 64 -4.53 4.46 -10.86
CA ALA A 64 -5.46 3.34 -10.69
C ALA A 64 -6.03 3.22 -9.27
N LEU A 65 -5.25 3.58 -8.25
CA LEU A 65 -5.65 3.52 -6.84
C LEU A 65 -6.05 4.87 -6.25
N THR A 66 -6.11 5.94 -7.05
CA THR A 66 -6.42 7.31 -6.60
C THR A 66 -5.51 7.77 -5.45
N ILE A 67 -4.22 7.42 -5.49
CA ILE A 67 -3.31 7.70 -4.38
C ILE A 67 -2.90 9.19 -4.40
N PRO A 68 -3.07 9.96 -3.30
CA PRO A 68 -2.68 11.36 -3.24
C PRO A 68 -1.19 11.58 -3.55
N ALA A 69 -0.86 12.64 -4.29
CA ALA A 69 0.50 12.91 -4.78
C ALA A 69 1.58 12.94 -3.68
N HIS A 70 1.21 13.30 -2.45
CA HIS A 70 2.13 13.37 -1.31
C HIS A 70 2.48 11.99 -0.71
N VAL A 71 1.68 10.95 -1.00
CA VAL A 71 1.90 9.59 -0.52
C VAL A 71 2.96 8.92 -1.39
N PRO A 72 4.08 8.43 -0.82
CA PRO A 72 5.09 7.70 -1.56
C PRO A 72 4.54 6.38 -2.12
N VAL A 73 4.86 6.11 -3.39
CA VAL A 73 4.54 4.84 -4.07
C VAL A 73 5.85 4.23 -4.55
N MET A 74 6.12 2.98 -4.19
CA MET A 74 7.31 2.24 -4.64
C MET A 74 6.92 0.90 -5.27
N ILE A 75 7.54 0.55 -6.38
CA ILE A 75 7.44 -0.79 -6.96
C ILE A 75 8.54 -1.67 -6.36
N MET A 76 8.19 -2.86 -5.87
CA MET A 76 9.15 -3.80 -5.29
C MET A 76 8.70 -5.24 -5.41
N ASP A 77 9.62 -6.21 -5.28
CA ASP A 77 9.28 -7.63 -5.10
C ASP A 77 9.53 -8.01 -3.63
N ALA A 78 8.48 -8.39 -2.92
CA ALA A 78 8.54 -8.70 -1.48
C ALA A 78 9.46 -9.89 -1.16
N ARG A 79 9.72 -10.76 -2.16
CA ARG A 79 10.61 -11.91 -2.02
C ARG A 79 12.07 -11.50 -2.07
N ARG A 80 12.36 -10.31 -2.62
CA ARG A 80 13.71 -9.77 -2.72
C ARG A 80 13.97 -8.92 -1.50
N ARG A 81 15.01 -9.29 -0.74
CA ARG A 81 15.47 -8.48 0.37
C ARG A 81 16.08 -7.19 -0.18
N ILE A 82 15.44 -6.06 0.09
CA ILE A 82 15.96 -4.73 -0.20
C ILE A 82 16.72 -4.29 1.06
N SER A 83 18.03 -4.10 0.96
CA SER A 83 18.79 -3.51 2.06
C SER A 83 18.38 -2.05 2.20
N VAL A 84 17.94 -1.66 3.39
CA VAL A 84 17.77 -0.26 3.79
C VAL A 84 19.08 0.23 4.38
N VAL A 85 19.62 1.34 3.86
CA VAL A 85 20.76 2.09 4.38
C VAL A 85 20.26 3.29 5.17
#